data_AF-A0A2W5AXM1-F1
#
_entry.id   AF-A0A2W5AXM1-F1
#
_cell.length_a   1.000
_cell.length_b   1.000
_cell.length_c   1.000
_cell.angle_alpha   90.00
_cell.angle_beta   90.00
_cell.angle_gamma   90.00
#
_symmetry.space_group_name_H-M   'P 1'
#
loop_
_entity.id
_entity.type
_entity.pdbx_description
1 polymer ?
#
loop_
_entity_poly.entity_id
_entity_poly.type
_entity_poly.pdbx_seq_one_letter_code
_entity_poly.pdbx_strand_id
1 'polypeptide(L)'
;MRFTVKNSAATITAATVLCGAVAAPAAHAASDPVRSLISPGTCTSITALANDGKPVPDPSILHDGDSVPAYFQDGVLDYKVADNFPYREQLDAAVAEWNEALDGKASLKEVQPSEADEDTVAILYKPEPNGYVQGAAYPDHKMLFIKTPNAQYPEALQGTIAHELGHMMGAGHSCAHALMAGANQNPISYHVTPLDAVAIVQGQFD
;
A
#
# COMPACT_ATOMS: atom_id res chain seq x y z
N MET A 1 15.38 -32.06 -69.69
CA MET A 1 16.58 -32.31 -68.88
C MET A 1 16.19 -32.18 -67.42
N ARG A 2 16.24 -33.27 -66.65
CA ARG A 2 15.85 -33.29 -65.23
C ARG A 2 16.92 -32.58 -64.40
N PHE A 3 16.53 -31.67 -63.52
CA PHE A 3 17.35 -31.26 -62.38
C PHE A 3 16.53 -31.28 -61.09
N THR A 4 17.08 -32.03 -60.15
CA THR A 4 16.54 -32.46 -58.87
C THR A 4 16.54 -31.33 -57.85
N VAL A 5 15.42 -31.18 -57.13
CA VAL A 5 15.30 -30.30 -55.95
C VAL A 5 16.07 -30.92 -54.78
N LYS A 6 17.08 -30.21 -54.25
CA LYS A 6 17.66 -30.50 -52.93
C LYS A 6 16.97 -29.59 -51.90
N ASN A 7 16.09 -30.19 -51.10
CA ASN A 7 15.57 -29.58 -49.88
C ASN A 7 16.69 -29.50 -48.84
N SER A 8 17.11 -28.29 -48.48
CA SER A 8 17.85 -28.04 -47.25
C SER A 8 16.88 -27.45 -46.25
N ALA A 9 16.39 -28.27 -45.32
CA ALA A 9 15.64 -27.81 -44.17
C ALA A 9 16.60 -27.07 -43.23
N ALA A 10 16.43 -25.75 -43.11
CA ALA A 10 17.11 -24.94 -42.11
C ALA A 10 16.35 -25.10 -40.77
N THR A 11 16.95 -25.83 -39.84
CA THR A 11 16.48 -25.94 -38.46
C THR A 11 16.72 -24.61 -37.76
N ILE A 12 15.67 -23.83 -37.53
CA ILE A 12 15.70 -22.64 -36.68
C ILE A 12 15.60 -23.11 -35.24
N THR A 13 16.72 -23.13 -34.52
CA THR A 13 16.73 -23.35 -33.08
C THR A 13 16.26 -22.06 -32.40
N ALA A 14 15.01 -22.03 -31.97
CA ALA A 14 14.50 -20.95 -31.12
C ALA A 14 15.23 -20.99 -29.78
N ALA A 15 16.07 -19.99 -29.51
CA ALA A 15 16.65 -19.78 -28.20
C ALA A 15 15.56 -19.25 -27.27
N THR A 16 15.03 -20.12 -26.41
CA THR A 16 14.16 -19.71 -25.32
C THR A 16 14.99 -18.91 -24.31
N VAL A 17 14.90 -17.58 -24.37
CA VAL A 17 15.41 -16.71 -23.31
C VAL A 17 14.50 -16.94 -22.11
N LEU A 18 14.97 -17.73 -21.14
CA LEU A 18 14.39 -17.71 -19.80
C LEU A 18 14.69 -16.33 -19.21
N CYS A 19 13.73 -15.41 -19.31
CA CYS A 19 13.66 -14.28 -18.40
C CYS A 19 13.46 -14.86 -17.00
N GLY A 20 14.54 -14.99 -16.24
CA GLY A 20 14.46 -15.27 -14.82
C GLY A 20 13.63 -14.16 -14.19
N ALA A 21 12.42 -14.51 -13.76
CA ALA A 21 11.62 -13.63 -12.93
C ALA A 21 12.41 -13.40 -11.64
N VAL A 22 13.04 -12.23 -11.53
CA VAL A 22 13.51 -11.72 -10.24
C VAL A 22 12.24 -11.47 -9.44
N ALA A 23 11.90 -12.40 -8.53
CA ALA A 23 10.85 -12.17 -7.57
C ALA A 23 11.24 -10.93 -6.77
N ALA A 24 10.43 -9.86 -6.86
CA ALA A 24 10.63 -8.70 -6.02
C ALA A 24 10.61 -9.15 -4.55
N PRO A 25 11.54 -8.65 -3.71
CA PRO A 25 11.47 -8.93 -2.28
C PRO A 25 10.12 -8.40 -1.75
N ALA A 26 9.44 -9.22 -0.95
CA ALA A 26 8.20 -8.81 -0.30
C ALA A 26 8.45 -7.55 0.55
N ALA A 27 7.53 -6.60 0.50
CA ALA A 27 7.54 -5.48 1.44
C ALA A 27 7.34 -6.05 2.86
N HIS A 28 8.15 -5.58 3.81
CA HIS A 28 8.08 -6.02 5.20
C HIS A 28 7.60 -4.85 6.06
N ALA A 29 6.31 -4.86 6.41
CA ALA A 29 5.80 -4.07 7.53
C ALA A 29 6.29 -4.71 8.86
N ALA A 30 6.73 -3.89 9.81
CA ALA A 30 7.10 -4.39 11.13
C ALA A 30 5.85 -5.04 11.77
N SER A 31 5.99 -6.30 12.21
CA SER A 31 4.88 -7.02 12.85
C SER A 31 4.53 -6.34 14.17
N ASP A 32 3.34 -5.75 14.23
CA ASP A 32 2.80 -5.19 15.45
C ASP A 32 2.54 -6.32 16.48
N PRO A 33 2.91 -6.18 17.77
CA PRO A 33 2.73 -7.24 18.73
C PRO A 33 1.26 -7.34 19.14
N VAL A 34 0.59 -8.37 18.64
CA VAL A 34 -0.62 -8.98 19.22
C VAL A 34 -1.93 -8.20 19.01
N ARG A 35 -2.28 -7.88 17.76
CA ARG A 35 -3.68 -8.04 17.33
C ARG A 35 -3.85 -9.38 16.64
N SER A 36 -4.84 -10.16 17.06
CA SER A 36 -5.10 -11.49 16.53
C SER A 36 -5.30 -11.39 15.02
N LEU A 37 -4.52 -12.16 14.26
CA LEU A 37 -4.69 -12.25 12.82
C LEU A 37 -6.15 -12.57 12.50
N ILE A 38 -6.74 -11.78 11.60
CA ILE A 38 -8.08 -12.05 11.09
C ILE A 38 -8.09 -13.46 10.49
N SER A 39 -9.04 -14.28 10.92
CA SER A 39 -9.09 -15.68 10.49
C SER A 39 -9.22 -15.78 8.96
N PRO A 40 -8.63 -16.79 8.29
CA PRO A 40 -8.74 -16.91 6.83
C PRO A 40 -10.19 -16.97 6.32
N GLY A 41 -11.10 -17.59 7.08
CA GLY A 41 -12.52 -17.65 6.74
C GLY A 41 -13.21 -16.28 6.83
N THR A 42 -12.86 -15.49 7.85
CA THR A 42 -13.30 -14.10 7.99
C THR A 42 -12.76 -13.26 6.84
N CYS A 43 -11.46 -13.35 6.55
CA CYS A 43 -10.82 -12.63 5.45
C CYS A 43 -11.49 -12.89 4.10
N THR A 44 -11.75 -14.16 3.78
CA THR A 44 -12.45 -14.54 2.53
C THR A 44 -13.82 -13.87 2.45
N SER A 45 -14.56 -13.87 3.56
CA SER A 45 -15.93 -13.34 3.61
C SER A 45 -15.96 -11.82 3.48
N ILE A 46 -15.16 -11.10 4.25
CA ILE A 46 -15.15 -9.62 4.24
C ILE A 46 -14.55 -9.06 2.95
N THR A 47 -13.54 -9.72 2.38
CA THR A 47 -12.97 -9.33 1.08
C THR A 47 -14.01 -9.47 -0.04
N ALA A 48 -14.78 -10.56 -0.05
CA ALA A 48 -15.85 -10.74 -1.03
C ALA A 48 -16.95 -9.68 -0.88
N LEU A 49 -17.34 -9.34 0.35
CA LEU A 49 -18.30 -8.27 0.61
C LEU A 49 -17.79 -6.92 0.12
N ALA A 50 -16.56 -6.55 0.47
CA ALA A 50 -15.95 -5.29 0.05
C ALA A 50 -15.87 -5.18 -1.48
N ASN A 51 -15.44 -6.25 -2.16
CA ASN A 51 -15.39 -6.29 -3.64
C ASN A 51 -16.78 -6.16 -4.30
N ASP A 52 -17.82 -6.66 -3.64
CA ASP A 52 -19.21 -6.52 -4.08
C ASP A 52 -19.82 -5.15 -3.72
N GLY A 53 -19.08 -4.26 -3.05
CA GLY A 53 -19.59 -2.98 -2.53
C GLY A 53 -20.61 -3.16 -1.40
N LYS A 54 -20.56 -4.29 -0.69
CA LYS A 54 -21.46 -4.61 0.43
C LYS A 54 -20.80 -4.27 1.76
N PRO A 55 -21.58 -3.84 2.77
CA PRO A 55 -21.05 -3.53 4.08
C PRO A 55 -20.43 -4.76 4.74
N VAL A 56 -19.28 -4.57 5.37
CA VAL A 56 -18.65 -5.57 6.24
C VAL A 56 -19.38 -5.57 7.60
N PRO A 57 -19.81 -6.72 8.14
CA PRO A 57 -20.64 -6.76 9.35
C PRO A 57 -20.00 -6.20 10.62
N ASP A 58 -18.67 -6.30 10.72
CA ASP A 58 -17.89 -5.75 11.84
C ASP A 58 -16.63 -5.09 11.26
N PRO A 59 -16.72 -3.81 10.83
CA PRO A 59 -15.57 -3.11 10.27
C PRO A 59 -14.48 -2.80 11.31
N SER A 60 -14.81 -2.85 12.62
CA SER A 60 -13.86 -2.55 13.70
C SER A 60 -12.64 -3.48 13.72
N ILE A 61 -12.77 -4.70 13.18
CA ILE A 61 -11.67 -5.65 13.03
C ILE A 61 -10.58 -5.19 12.05
N LEU A 62 -10.89 -4.19 11.20
CA LEU A 62 -10.00 -3.61 10.21
C LEU A 62 -9.35 -2.31 10.67
N HIS A 63 -9.81 -1.72 11.78
CA HIS A 63 -9.26 -0.46 12.30
C HIS A 63 -8.05 -0.76 13.17
N ASP A 64 -7.12 0.18 13.37
CA ASP A 64 -5.95 0.03 14.25
C ASP A 64 -6.27 0.31 15.73
N GLY A 65 -7.31 1.10 15.98
CA GLY A 65 -7.81 1.45 17.30
C GLY A 65 -9.33 1.54 17.32
N ASP A 66 -9.88 1.79 18.52
CA ASP A 66 -11.34 1.92 18.71
C ASP A 66 -11.88 3.29 18.26
N SER A 67 -11.00 4.23 17.96
CA SER A 67 -11.33 5.60 17.55
C SER A 67 -10.46 6.07 16.40
N VAL A 68 -11.06 6.85 15.50
CA VAL A 68 -10.37 7.57 14.43
C VAL A 68 -9.30 8.50 15.04
N PRO A 69 -8.08 8.56 14.48
CA PRO A 69 -7.06 9.51 14.92
C PRO A 69 -7.59 10.96 14.94
N ALA A 70 -7.24 11.73 15.97
CA ALA A 70 -7.80 13.07 16.20
C ALA A 70 -7.61 14.02 15.00
N TYR A 71 -6.45 13.94 14.35
CA TYR A 71 -6.08 14.73 13.16
C TYR A 71 -6.78 14.28 11.86
N PHE A 72 -7.64 13.27 11.93
CA PHE A 72 -8.37 12.74 10.79
C PHE A 72 -9.88 12.63 11.06
N GLN A 73 -10.38 13.12 12.21
CA GLN A 73 -11.79 13.00 12.61
C GLN A 73 -12.77 13.72 11.67
N ASP A 74 -12.29 14.71 10.92
CA ASP A 74 -13.08 15.45 9.93
C ASP A 74 -13.05 14.78 8.54
N GLY A 75 -12.34 13.66 8.39
CA GLY A 75 -12.18 12.94 7.14
C GLY A 75 -11.11 13.50 6.22
N VAL A 76 -10.27 14.46 6.67
CA VAL A 76 -9.17 15.00 5.86
C VAL A 76 -7.84 14.76 6.55
N LEU A 77 -6.99 13.95 5.95
CA LEU A 77 -5.61 13.77 6.39
C LEU A 77 -4.75 14.84 5.73
N ASP A 78 -4.57 15.97 6.42
CA ASP A 78 -3.61 16.98 6.01
C ASP A 78 -2.18 16.49 6.28
N TYR A 79 -1.33 16.52 5.25
CA TYR A 79 0.06 16.10 5.35
C TYR A 79 1.02 17.13 4.76
N LYS A 80 2.25 17.12 5.27
CA LYS A 80 3.38 17.87 4.70
C LYS A 80 4.54 16.93 4.40
N VAL A 81 5.27 17.23 3.35
CA VAL A 81 6.39 16.40 2.90
C VAL A 81 7.70 17.11 3.19
N ALA A 82 8.70 16.40 3.71
CA ALA A 82 10.03 16.96 3.90
C ALA A 82 10.67 17.37 2.56
N ASP A 83 11.36 18.52 2.54
CA ASP A 83 12.03 19.06 1.35
C ASP A 83 12.99 18.07 0.65
N ASN A 84 13.57 17.14 1.42
CA ASN A 84 14.51 16.14 0.92
C ASN A 84 13.86 14.81 0.54
N PHE A 85 12.52 14.73 0.45
CA PHE A 85 11.82 13.51 0.11
C PHE A 85 11.96 13.19 -1.39
N PRO A 86 12.66 12.10 -1.78
CA PRO A 86 13.05 11.90 -3.18
C PRO A 86 11.99 11.16 -4.02
N TYR A 87 10.92 10.66 -3.40
CA TYR A 87 9.97 9.73 -4.02
C TYR A 87 8.60 10.36 -4.28
N ARG A 88 8.60 11.59 -4.80
CA ARG A 88 7.38 12.37 -5.04
C ARG A 88 6.38 11.64 -5.93
N GLU A 89 6.85 11.04 -7.02
CA GLU A 89 5.99 10.30 -7.95
C GLU A 89 5.24 9.16 -7.26
N GLN A 90 5.92 8.37 -6.42
CA GLN A 90 5.31 7.26 -5.70
C GLN A 90 4.36 7.73 -4.59
N LEU A 91 4.68 8.84 -3.93
CA LEU A 91 3.79 9.46 -2.95
C LEU A 91 2.52 9.99 -3.61
N ASP A 92 2.66 10.75 -4.70
CA ASP A 92 1.54 11.35 -5.41
C ASP A 92 0.61 10.25 -5.97
N ALA A 93 1.17 9.13 -6.47
CA ALA A 93 0.41 7.97 -6.92
C ALA A 93 -0.31 7.26 -5.76
N ALA A 94 0.35 7.04 -4.62
CA ALA A 94 -0.27 6.44 -3.44
C ALA A 94 -1.44 7.29 -2.91
N VAL A 95 -1.26 8.61 -2.87
CA VAL A 95 -2.31 9.58 -2.46
C VAL A 95 -3.47 9.57 -3.45
N ALA A 96 -3.19 9.50 -4.75
CA ALA A 96 -4.22 9.43 -5.78
C ALA A 96 -5.07 8.15 -5.64
N GLU A 97 -4.45 6.99 -5.42
CA GLU A 97 -5.17 5.73 -5.23
C GLU A 97 -6.07 5.75 -3.99
N TRP A 98 -5.58 6.29 -2.88
CA TRP A 98 -6.41 6.46 -1.68
C TRP A 98 -7.57 7.40 -1.95
N ASN A 99 -7.33 8.58 -2.53
CA ASN A 99 -8.40 9.54 -2.82
C ASN A 99 -9.45 8.99 -3.79
N GLU A 100 -9.05 8.18 -4.77
CA GLU A 100 -9.97 7.46 -5.65
C GLU A 100 -10.80 6.43 -4.86
N ALA A 101 -10.15 5.61 -4.04
CA ALA A 101 -10.81 4.55 -3.27
C ALA A 101 -11.76 5.08 -2.17
N LEU A 102 -11.47 6.25 -1.61
CA LEU A 102 -12.29 6.90 -0.57
C LEU A 102 -13.53 7.61 -1.13
N ASP A 103 -13.62 7.79 -2.46
CA ASP A 103 -14.79 8.33 -3.17
C ASP A 103 -15.36 9.62 -2.53
N GLY A 104 -14.48 10.51 -2.08
CA GLY A 104 -14.82 11.80 -1.47
C GLY A 104 -15.42 11.74 -0.06
N LYS A 105 -15.57 10.56 0.55
CA LYS A 105 -16.00 10.42 1.96
C LYS A 105 -14.90 10.77 2.95
N ALA A 106 -13.66 10.56 2.54
CA ALA A 106 -12.46 11.04 3.20
C ALA A 106 -11.42 11.41 2.13
N SER A 107 -10.35 12.10 2.51
CA SER A 107 -9.30 12.50 1.58
C SER A 107 -7.95 12.69 2.26
N LEU A 108 -6.89 12.60 1.46
CA LEU A 108 -5.55 12.99 1.82
C LEU A 108 -5.18 14.25 1.05
N LYS A 109 -4.59 15.22 1.74
CA LYS A 109 -4.28 16.52 1.16
C LYS A 109 -2.90 17.01 1.59
N GLU A 110 -2.06 17.34 0.62
CA GLU A 110 -0.81 18.04 0.92
C GLU A 110 -1.09 19.51 1.24
N VAL A 111 -0.52 19.99 2.34
CA VAL A 111 -0.54 21.40 2.74
C VAL A 111 0.83 22.03 2.61
N GLN A 112 0.86 23.34 2.35
CA GLN A 112 2.13 24.07 2.33
C GLN A 112 2.76 24.10 3.73
N PRO A 113 4.10 24.18 3.87
CA PRO A 113 4.74 24.28 5.17
C PRO A 113 4.23 25.45 6.04
N SER A 114 3.74 26.53 5.41
CA SER A 114 3.14 27.69 6.09
C SER A 114 1.71 27.46 6.57
N GLU A 115 1.02 26.45 6.04
CA GLU A 115 -0.35 26.07 6.39
C GLU A 115 -0.38 24.92 7.41
N ALA A 116 0.75 24.22 7.58
CA ALA A 116 0.87 23.13 8.52
C ALA A 116 0.75 23.59 9.98
N ASP A 117 -0.01 22.84 10.76
CA ASP A 117 -0.25 23.05 12.17
C ASP A 117 0.16 21.84 13.02
N GLU A 118 -0.39 21.73 14.23
CA GLU A 118 -0.10 20.61 15.14
C GLU A 118 -0.76 19.30 14.73
N ASP A 119 -1.81 19.32 13.89
CA ASP A 119 -2.53 18.14 13.41
C ASP A 119 -1.99 17.62 12.07
N THR A 120 -1.24 18.43 11.34
CA THR A 120 -0.62 18.03 10.07
C THR A 120 0.39 16.89 10.22
N VAL A 121 0.19 15.80 9.48
CA VAL A 121 1.09 14.63 9.42
C VAL A 121 2.36 14.96 8.65
N ALA A 122 3.53 14.61 9.19
CA ALA A 122 4.81 14.78 8.51
C ALA A 122 5.26 13.49 7.80
N ILE A 123 5.48 13.58 6.48
CA ILE A 123 6.07 12.52 5.66
C ILE A 123 7.56 12.77 5.49
N LEU A 124 8.36 11.86 6.00
CA LEU A 124 9.80 12.02 6.21
C LEU A 124 10.58 10.93 5.48
N TYR A 125 11.69 11.31 4.85
CA TYR A 125 12.63 10.36 4.25
C TYR A 125 13.80 10.08 5.21
N LYS A 126 14.03 8.80 5.53
CA LYS A 126 15.16 8.32 6.32
C LYS A 126 15.99 7.34 5.49
N PRO A 127 17.06 7.78 4.81
CA PRO A 127 17.83 6.89 3.95
C PRO A 127 18.41 5.72 4.74
N GLU A 128 18.27 4.51 4.20
CA GLU A 128 18.84 3.29 4.78
C GLU A 128 19.67 2.57 3.71
N PRO A 129 20.96 2.93 3.54
CA PRO A 129 21.75 2.59 2.36
C PRO A 129 21.94 1.09 2.07
N ASN A 130 21.73 0.23 3.06
CA ASN A 130 21.85 -1.23 2.97
C ASN A 130 20.54 -1.94 3.38
N GLY A 131 19.43 -1.21 3.46
CA GLY A 131 18.15 -1.71 3.95
C GLY A 131 17.27 -2.31 2.85
N TYR A 132 16.06 -2.68 3.25
CA TYR A 132 14.97 -2.95 2.31
C TYR A 132 14.05 -1.73 2.25
N VAL A 133 13.11 -1.70 1.30
CA VAL A 133 12.01 -0.73 1.37
C VAL A 133 11.19 -1.03 2.62
N GLN A 134 11.10 -0.06 3.52
CA GLN A 134 10.36 -0.13 4.77
C GLN A 134 9.62 1.19 5.00
N GLY A 135 8.42 1.07 5.56
CA GLY A 135 7.65 2.16 6.10
C GLY A 135 7.60 2.10 7.62
N ALA A 136 7.26 3.22 8.25
CA ALA A 136 6.84 3.25 9.64
C ALA A 136 5.92 4.44 9.87
N ALA A 137 4.64 4.16 10.10
CA ALA A 137 3.66 5.09 10.62
C ALA A 137 3.78 5.20 12.15
N TYR A 138 3.69 6.44 12.64
CA TYR A 138 3.60 6.77 14.05
C TYR A 138 2.40 7.71 14.25
N PRO A 139 1.15 7.18 14.26
CA PRO A 139 -0.06 7.98 14.43
C PRO A 139 0.01 8.93 15.63
N ASP A 140 0.45 8.45 16.80
CA ASP A 140 0.58 9.24 18.03
C ASP A 140 1.55 10.43 17.91
N HIS A 141 2.48 10.36 16.97
CA HIS A 141 3.49 11.40 16.72
C HIS A 141 3.24 12.14 15.41
N LYS A 142 2.17 11.81 14.68
CA LYS A 142 1.80 12.42 13.38
C LYS A 142 2.96 12.36 12.38
N MET A 143 3.67 11.24 12.34
CA MET A 143 4.86 11.05 11.50
C MET A 143 4.79 9.75 10.71
N LEU A 144 5.19 9.82 9.45
CA LEU A 144 5.39 8.68 8.56
C LEU A 144 6.83 8.71 8.05
N PHE A 145 7.57 7.62 8.24
CA PHE A 145 8.93 7.49 7.71
C PHE A 145 9.00 6.49 6.58
N ILE A 146 9.64 6.90 5.48
CA ILE A 146 10.04 6.00 4.41
C ILE A 146 11.54 5.75 4.52
N LYS A 147 11.90 4.48 4.67
CA LYS A 147 13.27 3.99 4.75
C LYS A 147 13.55 3.09 3.55
N THR A 148 14.54 3.46 2.75
CA THR A 148 14.95 2.62 1.61
C THR A 148 16.37 2.98 1.18
N PRO A 149 17.16 2.02 0.64
CA PRO A 149 18.45 2.31 0.03
C PRO A 149 18.33 3.02 -1.32
N ASN A 150 17.26 2.78 -2.08
CA ASN A 150 17.02 3.31 -3.43
C ASN A 150 15.62 2.91 -3.99
N ALA A 151 15.22 3.53 -5.10
CA ALA A 151 13.95 3.25 -5.79
C ALA A 151 14.01 2.04 -6.75
N GLN A 152 14.79 0.99 -6.47
CA GLN A 152 14.91 -0.17 -7.38
C GLN A 152 13.57 -0.85 -7.68
N TYR A 153 12.57 -0.69 -6.80
CA TYR A 153 11.23 -1.25 -6.96
C TYR A 153 10.17 -0.14 -6.72
N PRO A 154 9.84 0.66 -7.73
CA PRO A 154 8.96 1.82 -7.56
C PRO A 154 7.55 1.44 -7.12
N GLU A 155 7.02 0.33 -7.60
CA GLU A 155 5.69 -0.18 -7.22
C GLU A 155 5.65 -0.65 -5.76
N ALA A 156 6.67 -1.38 -5.30
CA ALA A 156 6.78 -1.78 -3.90
C ALA A 156 6.95 -0.57 -2.96
N LEU A 157 7.64 0.47 -3.43
CA LEU A 157 7.79 1.73 -2.72
C LEU A 157 6.47 2.50 -2.63
N GLN A 158 5.73 2.62 -3.73
CA GLN A 158 4.38 3.18 -3.72
C GLN A 158 3.47 2.41 -2.77
N GLY A 159 3.42 1.08 -2.87
CA GLY A 159 2.62 0.24 -1.99
C GLY A 159 3.00 0.39 -0.52
N THR A 160 4.30 0.55 -0.23
CA THR A 160 4.77 0.83 1.15
C THR A 160 4.28 2.20 1.63
N ILE A 161 4.40 3.25 0.81
CA ILE A 161 3.87 4.57 1.16
C ILE A 161 2.36 4.52 1.40
N ALA A 162 1.62 3.85 0.51
CA ALA A 162 0.18 3.70 0.61
C ALA A 162 -0.23 2.93 1.87
N HIS A 163 0.47 1.85 2.21
CA HIS A 163 0.24 1.07 3.43
C HIS A 163 0.39 1.94 4.69
N GLU A 164 1.49 2.68 4.81
CA GLU A 164 1.70 3.54 5.97
C GLU A 164 0.70 4.71 6.03
N LEU A 165 0.26 5.24 4.89
CA LEU A 165 -0.83 6.22 4.85
C LEU A 165 -2.15 5.63 5.37
N GLY A 166 -2.43 4.36 5.08
CA GLY A 166 -3.56 3.64 5.66
C GLY A 166 -3.53 3.60 7.18
N HIS A 167 -2.35 3.31 7.77
CA HIS A 167 -2.17 3.40 9.22
C HIS A 167 -2.37 4.82 9.76
N MET A 168 -1.89 5.85 9.06
CA MET A 168 -2.13 7.24 9.47
C MET A 168 -3.63 7.61 9.44
N MET A 169 -4.43 6.95 8.60
CA MET A 169 -5.88 7.12 8.58
C MET A 169 -6.62 6.18 9.56
N GLY A 170 -5.90 5.36 10.33
CA GLY A 170 -6.46 4.48 11.35
C GLY A 170 -6.80 3.07 10.89
N ALA A 171 -6.37 2.62 9.71
CA ALA A 171 -6.46 1.22 9.32
C ALA A 171 -5.43 0.36 10.07
N GLY A 172 -5.87 -0.79 10.57
CA GLY A 172 -5.00 -1.82 11.11
C GLY A 172 -4.58 -2.82 10.04
N HIS A 173 -3.70 -3.76 10.41
CA HIS A 173 -3.36 -4.87 9.52
C HIS A 173 -4.58 -5.75 9.22
N SER A 174 -4.81 -6.06 7.94
CA SER A 174 -6.05 -6.67 7.46
C SER A 174 -5.87 -8.12 6.98
N CYS A 175 -6.03 -8.38 5.68
CA CYS A 175 -6.14 -9.71 5.08
C CYS A 175 -5.19 -9.85 3.91
N ALA A 176 -4.73 -11.07 3.64
CA ALA A 176 -3.94 -11.35 2.44
C ALA A 176 -4.67 -10.83 1.17
N HIS A 177 -3.87 -10.35 0.22
CA HIS A 177 -4.27 -9.65 -1.01
C HIS A 177 -4.84 -8.23 -0.83
N ALA A 178 -4.96 -7.72 0.40
CA ALA A 178 -5.22 -6.29 0.64
C ALA A 178 -3.92 -5.50 0.72
N LEU A 179 -3.99 -4.17 0.59
CA LEU A 179 -2.85 -3.29 0.81
C LEU A 179 -2.42 -3.32 2.27
N MET A 180 -3.37 -3.30 3.19
CA MET A 180 -3.13 -3.31 4.64
C MET A 180 -2.79 -4.69 5.20
N ALA A 181 -2.50 -5.70 4.36
CA ALA A 181 -2.09 -7.01 4.82
C ALA A 181 -0.79 -6.93 5.66
N GLY A 182 -0.78 -7.57 6.84
CA GLY A 182 0.44 -7.66 7.65
C GLY A 182 1.51 -8.52 6.97
N ALA A 183 2.78 -8.38 7.37
CA ALA A 183 3.90 -9.11 6.75
C ALA A 183 3.78 -10.65 6.81
N ASN A 184 2.94 -11.19 7.71
CA ASN A 184 2.63 -12.62 7.83
C ASN A 184 1.37 -13.05 7.05
N GLN A 185 0.68 -12.13 6.38
CA GLN A 185 -0.54 -12.34 5.59
C GLN A 185 -0.23 -12.15 4.10
N ASN A 186 0.62 -13.02 3.55
CA ASN A 186 1.01 -12.97 2.14
C ASN A 186 0.00 -13.69 1.22
N PRO A 187 -0.08 -13.28 -0.07
CA PRO A 187 0.62 -12.14 -0.68
C PRO A 187 -0.02 -10.79 -0.30
N ILE A 188 0.74 -9.70 -0.43
CA ILE A 188 0.31 -8.31 -0.13
C ILE A 188 0.03 -7.58 -1.46
N SER A 189 -1.02 -6.76 -1.52
CA SER A 189 -1.26 -5.88 -2.68
C SER A 189 -0.34 -4.65 -2.61
N TYR A 190 0.15 -4.17 -3.75
CA TYR A 190 0.82 -2.87 -3.83
C TYR A 190 -0.14 -1.70 -4.08
N HIS A 191 -1.43 -1.98 -4.29
CA HIS A 191 -2.47 -1.02 -4.59
C HIS A 191 -3.59 -1.06 -3.57
N VAL A 192 -4.22 0.09 -3.32
CA VAL A 192 -5.41 0.21 -2.47
C VAL A 192 -6.52 -0.71 -3.01
N THR A 193 -7.10 -1.54 -2.14
CA THR A 193 -8.19 -2.46 -2.50
C THR A 193 -9.52 -2.00 -1.89
N PRO A 194 -10.67 -2.53 -2.35
CA PRO A 194 -11.95 -2.23 -1.74
C PRO A 194 -12.02 -2.53 -0.24
N LEU A 195 -11.30 -3.56 0.24
CA LEU A 195 -11.25 -3.88 1.67
C LEU A 195 -10.51 -2.80 2.47
N ASP A 196 -9.50 -2.18 1.88
CA ASP A 196 -8.74 -1.09 2.51
C ASP A 196 -9.59 0.18 2.62
N ALA A 197 -10.40 0.49 1.59
CA ALA A 197 -11.36 1.59 1.65
C ALA A 197 -12.41 1.38 2.74
N VAL A 198 -12.91 0.14 2.91
CA VAL A 198 -13.82 -0.20 4.01
C VAL A 198 -13.17 0.07 5.37
N ALA A 199 -11.90 -0.26 5.54
CA ALA A 199 -11.16 -0.05 6.79
C ALA A 199 -11.04 1.44 7.19
N ILE A 200 -11.16 2.35 6.23
CA ILE A 200 -11.11 3.80 6.50
C ILE A 200 -12.51 4.39 6.62
N VAL A 201 -13.43 4.01 5.73
CA VAL A 201 -14.73 4.67 5.62
C VAL A 201 -15.75 4.08 6.57
N GLN A 202 -15.88 2.75 6.60
CA GLN A 202 -17.05 2.12 7.18
C GLN A 202 -17.02 2.19 8.71
N GLY A 203 -18.07 2.74 9.32
CA GLY A 203 -18.15 3.00 10.74
C GLY A 203 -17.36 4.23 11.22
N GLN A 204 -16.74 4.99 10.30
CA GLN A 204 -16.00 6.24 10.59
C GLN A 204 -16.60 7.45 9.87
N PHE A 205 -16.94 7.32 8.57
CA PHE A 205 -17.34 8.42 7.68
C PHE A 205 -18.54 8.07 6.76
N ASP A 206 -19.39 7.12 7.18
CA ASP A 206 -20.54 6.62 6.40
C ASP A 206 -21.68 7.63 6.16
#